data_AF-A0A926YF85-F1
#
_entry.id   AF-A0A926YF85-F1
#
_cell.length_a   1.000
_cell.length_b   1.000
_cell.length_c   1.000
_cell.angle_alpha   90.00
_cell.angle_beta   90.00
_cell.angle_gamma   90.00
#
_symmetry.space_group_name_H-M   'P 1'
#
loop_
_entity.id
_entity.type
_entity.pdbx_description
1 polymer ?
#
loop_
_entity_poly.entity_id
_entity_poly.type
_entity_poly.pdbx_seq_one_letter_code
_entity_poly.pdbx_strand_id
1 'polypeptide(L)'
;MQRDWGHDPRFSAENFGFQPTWLILQALEHGAKLRQEELHMAELGIAQLCALFVNANRDPKKGEPAKAKDFCHFTPKESEIQINGAACDAFFSLAPDEKLPAWALALAPVDKLKAQRKNRPAPKPRAWASEDEVLLILPRVKGDRAVCSLAFVGENVSGLVTLADVDSGTEFAIEVPTGKPRWIVDAEFDVAGGSDAEED
;
A
#
# COMPACT_ATOMS: atom_id res chain seq x y z
N MET A 1 22.82 -13.97 23.21
CA MET A 1 22.42 -13.25 21.99
C MET A 1 21.92 -14.30 21.01
N GLN A 2 20.61 -14.58 21.02
CA GLN A 2 20.02 -15.53 20.09
C GLN A 2 19.98 -14.84 18.72
N ARG A 3 20.49 -15.50 17.68
CA ARG A 3 20.41 -14.97 16.32
C ARG A 3 18.96 -15.12 15.86
N ASP A 4 18.38 -14.06 15.32
CA ASP A 4 16.99 -14.04 14.80
C ASP A 4 16.73 -15.14 13.73
N TRP A 5 17.80 -15.72 13.18
CA TRP A 5 17.79 -16.73 12.11
C TRP A 5 18.33 -18.10 12.51
N GLY A 6 18.48 -18.37 13.81
CA GLY A 6 19.25 -19.51 14.33
C GLY A 6 18.84 -20.91 13.84
N HIS A 7 17.65 -21.05 13.27
CA HIS A 7 17.09 -22.32 12.79
C HIS A 7 16.93 -22.40 11.26
N ASP A 8 17.22 -21.33 10.52
CA ASP A 8 17.09 -21.33 9.07
C ASP A 8 18.41 -21.76 8.41
N PRO A 9 18.48 -22.94 7.77
CA PRO A 9 19.71 -23.45 7.16
C PRO A 9 20.22 -22.57 6.01
N ARG A 10 19.39 -21.67 5.47
CA ARG A 10 19.79 -20.69 4.43
C ARG A 10 20.72 -19.60 4.98
N PHE A 11 20.64 -19.30 6.27
CA PHE A 11 21.44 -18.26 6.93
C PHE A 11 22.57 -18.84 7.80
N SER A 12 23.03 -20.05 7.49
CA SER A 12 24.22 -20.62 8.10
C SER A 12 25.49 -19.89 7.64
N ALA A 13 26.57 -19.97 8.43
CA ALA A 13 27.85 -19.37 8.07
C ALA A 13 28.39 -19.91 6.72
N GLU A 14 28.04 -21.15 6.38
CA GLU A 14 28.45 -21.83 5.14
C GLU A 14 27.60 -21.38 3.93
N ASN A 15 26.31 -21.12 4.14
CA ASN A 15 25.36 -20.85 3.04
C ASN A 15 25.08 -19.36 2.80
N PHE A 16 25.42 -18.49 3.74
CA PHE A 16 25.10 -17.06 3.69
C PHE A 16 25.66 -16.36 2.44
N GLY A 17 26.92 -16.65 2.08
CA GLY A 17 27.58 -16.04 0.92
C GLY A 17 27.00 -16.46 -0.44
N PHE A 18 26.20 -17.52 -0.46
CA PHE A 18 25.53 -18.03 -1.66
C PHE A 18 24.07 -17.57 -1.78
N GLN A 19 23.54 -16.87 -0.76
CA GLN A 19 22.18 -16.36 -0.82
C GLN A 19 22.11 -15.14 -1.74
N PRO A 20 21.04 -15.00 -2.53
CA PRO A 20 20.90 -13.83 -3.39
C PRO A 20 20.64 -12.58 -2.55
N THR A 21 21.21 -11.44 -2.96
CA THR A 21 21.21 -10.18 -2.19
C THR A 21 19.82 -9.73 -1.75
N TRP A 22 18.81 -9.90 -2.60
CA TRP A 22 17.42 -9.54 -2.27
C TRP A 22 16.87 -10.33 -1.08
N LEU A 23 17.23 -11.61 -0.94
CA LEU A 23 16.78 -12.46 0.17
C LEU A 23 17.43 -12.02 1.47
N ILE A 24 18.71 -11.64 1.41
CA ILE A 24 19.45 -11.09 2.55
C ILE A 24 18.82 -9.77 3.01
N LEU A 25 18.52 -8.86 2.08
CA LEU A 25 17.88 -7.58 2.39
C LEU A 25 16.48 -7.78 2.98
N GLN A 26 15.68 -8.67 2.41
CA GLN A 26 14.35 -9.00 2.93
C GLN A 26 14.42 -9.62 4.33
N ALA A 27 15.39 -10.50 4.57
CA ALA A 27 15.62 -11.06 5.90
C ALA A 27 16.03 -9.96 6.88
N LEU A 28 16.96 -9.07 6.53
CA LEU A 28 17.35 -7.95 7.38
C LEU A 28 16.16 -7.04 7.73
N GLU A 29 15.32 -6.69 6.75
CA GLU A 29 14.09 -5.92 6.95
C GLU A 29 13.15 -6.61 7.93
N HIS A 30 12.95 -7.93 7.77
CA HIS A 30 12.13 -8.73 8.66
C HIS A 30 12.71 -8.85 10.07
N GLY A 31 14.02 -9.02 10.21
CA GLY A 31 14.71 -9.08 11.50
C GLY A 31 14.64 -7.75 12.25
N ALA A 32 14.81 -6.63 11.54
CA ALA A 32 14.65 -5.30 12.10
C ALA A 32 13.21 -5.09 12.62
N LYS A 33 12.21 -5.57 11.89
CA LYS A 33 10.80 -5.52 12.30
C LYS A 33 10.55 -6.34 13.57
N LEU A 34 10.99 -7.60 13.61
CA LEU A 34 10.87 -8.44 14.81
C LEU A 34 11.55 -7.79 16.00
N ARG A 35 12.74 -7.24 15.80
CA ARG A 35 13.48 -6.57 16.87
C ARG A 35 12.76 -5.32 17.37
N GLN A 36 12.13 -4.56 16.48
CA GLN A 36 11.30 -3.43 16.87
C GLN A 36 10.08 -3.88 17.68
N GLU A 37 9.41 -4.95 17.28
CA GLU A 37 8.27 -5.53 18.02
C GLU A 37 8.70 -6.00 19.43
N GLU A 38 9.84 -6.67 19.56
CA GLU A 38 10.41 -7.06 20.86
C GLU A 38 10.68 -5.85 21.76
N LEU A 39 11.31 -4.80 21.20
CA LEU A 39 11.59 -3.57 21.94
C LEU A 39 10.31 -2.85 22.34
N HIS A 40 9.30 -2.85 21.48
CA HIS A 40 7.98 -2.29 21.78
C HIS A 40 7.30 -3.04 22.93
N MET A 41 7.35 -4.37 22.92
CA MET A 41 6.80 -5.19 24.01
C MET A 41 7.55 -4.95 25.33
N ALA A 42 8.87 -4.74 25.27
CA ALA A 42 9.68 -4.45 26.44
C ALA A 42 9.40 -3.06 27.04
N GLU A 43 9.13 -2.03 26.22
CA GLU A 43 8.83 -0.67 26.71
C GLU A 43 7.38 -0.54 27.23
N LEU A 44 6.46 -1.41 26.80
CA LEU A 44 5.03 -1.25 27.04
C LEU A 44 4.67 -1.16 28.53
N GLY A 45 5.33 -1.95 29.39
CA GLY A 45 5.11 -1.87 30.84
C GLY A 45 5.55 -0.53 31.44
N ILE A 46 6.69 0.01 30.99
CA ILE A 46 7.18 1.33 31.43
C ILE A 46 6.22 2.42 30.95
N ALA A 47 5.81 2.36 29.68
CA ALA A 47 4.88 3.30 29.08
C ALA A 47 3.52 3.33 29.80
N GLN A 48 3.00 2.16 30.21
CA GLN A 48 1.77 2.06 31.01
C GLN A 48 1.91 2.71 32.39
N LEU A 49 3.02 2.48 33.08
CA LEU A 49 3.30 3.11 34.38
C LEU A 49 3.44 4.62 34.25
N CYS A 50 4.12 5.11 33.22
CA CYS A 50 4.23 6.54 32.92
C CYS A 50 2.85 7.16 32.67
N ALA A 51 2.03 6.52 31.84
CA ALA A 51 0.67 7.00 31.57
C ALA A 51 -0.19 7.03 32.84
N LEU A 52 -0.12 5.99 33.68
CA LEU A 52 -0.85 5.94 34.95
C LEU A 52 -0.38 7.04 35.91
N PHE A 53 0.93 7.22 36.04
CA PHE A 53 1.51 8.26 36.90
C PHE A 53 1.11 9.67 36.46
N VAL A 54 1.18 9.95 35.16
CA VAL A 54 0.76 11.25 34.60
C VAL A 54 -0.73 11.47 34.83
N ASN A 55 -1.58 10.46 34.56
CA ASN A 55 -3.02 10.57 34.74
C ASN A 55 -3.43 10.69 36.20
N ALA A 56 -2.72 10.06 37.15
CA ALA A 56 -2.98 10.17 38.57
C ALA A 56 -2.72 11.58 39.12
N ASN A 57 -1.74 12.29 38.55
CA ASN A 57 -1.41 13.67 38.91
C ASN A 57 -2.15 14.72 38.06
N ARG A 58 -3.04 14.28 37.17
CA ARG A 58 -3.72 15.15 36.21
C ARG A 58 -4.96 15.78 36.84
N ASP A 59 -5.20 17.06 36.53
CA ASP A 59 -6.51 17.68 36.75
C ASP A 59 -7.51 17.12 35.72
N PRO A 60 -8.59 16.43 36.15
CA PRO A 60 -9.56 15.83 35.24
C PRO A 60 -10.27 16.84 34.33
N LYS A 61 -10.21 18.15 34.63
CA LYS A 61 -10.77 19.21 33.79
C LYS A 61 -9.83 19.69 32.69
N LYS A 62 -8.56 19.26 32.69
CA LYS A 62 -7.53 19.71 31.74
C LYS A 62 -7.16 18.59 30.76
N GLY A 63 -7.71 18.69 29.54
CA GLY A 63 -7.28 17.92 28.38
C GLY A 63 -7.67 16.43 28.38
N GLU A 64 -7.15 15.69 27.41
CA GLU A 64 -7.35 14.24 27.28
C GLU A 64 -6.37 13.45 28.17
N PRO A 65 -6.74 12.25 28.66
CA PRO A 65 -5.82 11.42 29.44
C PRO A 65 -4.66 10.96 28.57
N ALA A 66 -3.46 10.94 29.14
CA ALA A 66 -2.30 10.39 28.45
C ALA A 66 -2.49 8.88 28.27
N LYS A 67 -2.18 8.38 27.08
CA LYS A 67 -2.27 6.96 26.72
C LYS A 67 -0.87 6.37 26.74
N ALA A 68 -0.75 5.05 26.99
CA ALA A 68 0.56 4.38 26.98
C ALA A 68 1.32 4.61 25.66
N LYS A 69 0.61 4.63 24.53
CA LYS A 69 1.19 4.91 23.20
C LYS A 69 1.90 6.26 23.09
N ASP A 70 1.54 7.25 23.92
CA ASP A 70 2.17 8.58 23.93
C ASP A 70 3.59 8.53 24.52
N PHE A 71 3.94 7.43 25.22
CA PHE A 71 5.24 7.18 25.83
C PHE A 71 6.04 6.05 25.16
N CYS A 72 5.48 5.41 24.13
CA CYS A 72 6.14 4.32 23.40
C CYS A 72 7.02 4.89 22.27
N HIS A 73 8.31 4.58 22.29
CA HIS A 73 9.27 5.00 21.26
C HIS A 73 9.34 4.00 20.10
N PHE A 74 9.25 2.71 20.40
CA PHE A 74 9.40 1.62 19.43
C PHE A 74 8.08 1.20 18.79
N THR A 75 7.00 1.98 18.97
CA THR A 75 5.70 1.74 18.37
C THR A 75 5.87 1.32 16.91
N PRO A 76 5.45 0.09 16.54
CA PRO A 76 5.43 -0.33 15.16
C PRO A 76 4.61 0.71 14.40
N LYS A 77 5.23 1.39 13.45
CA LYS A 77 4.49 2.31 12.59
C LYS A 77 3.40 1.47 11.93
N GLU A 78 2.14 1.91 12.04
CA GLU A 78 0.99 1.22 11.45
C GLU A 78 1.37 0.77 10.04
N SER A 79 1.19 -0.52 9.81
CA SER A 79 1.52 -1.29 8.61
C SER A 79 1.83 -0.40 7.41
N GLU A 80 3.08 -0.41 6.96
CA GLU A 80 3.44 0.10 5.64
C GLU A 80 2.34 -0.32 4.68
N ILE A 81 1.62 0.65 4.10
CA ILE A 81 0.52 0.40 3.18
C ILE A 81 0.98 -0.65 2.16
N GLN A 82 0.48 -1.88 2.30
CA GLN A 82 0.91 -2.99 1.45
C GLN A 82 0.04 -2.98 0.21
N ILE A 83 0.67 -2.72 -0.93
CA ILE A 83 0.01 -2.79 -2.22
C ILE A 83 -0.18 -4.27 -2.58
N ASN A 84 -1.37 -4.62 -3.05
CA ASN A 84 -1.66 -5.97 -3.50
C ASN A 84 -0.63 -6.41 -4.56
N GLY A 85 -0.01 -7.58 -4.37
CA GLY A 85 0.99 -8.10 -5.31
C GLY A 85 0.50 -8.21 -6.75
N ALA A 86 -0.77 -8.56 -6.96
CA ALA A 86 -1.37 -8.58 -8.31
C ALA A 86 -1.42 -7.18 -8.94
N ALA A 87 -1.64 -6.14 -8.14
CA ALA A 87 -1.63 -4.76 -8.61
C ALA A 87 -0.21 -4.29 -8.94
N CYS A 88 0.79 -4.68 -8.15
CA CYS A 88 2.20 -4.46 -8.49
C CYS A 88 2.55 -5.13 -9.82
N ASP A 89 2.16 -6.39 -10.02
CA ASP A 89 2.43 -7.13 -11.26
C ASP A 89 1.73 -6.49 -12.45
N ALA A 90 0.48 -6.05 -12.29
CA ALA A 90 -0.24 -5.31 -13.31
C ALA A 90 0.46 -3.99 -13.67
N PHE A 91 0.85 -3.20 -12.66
CA PHE A 91 1.60 -1.95 -12.85
C PHE A 91 2.90 -2.16 -13.62
N PHE A 92 3.73 -3.14 -13.22
CA PHE A 92 4.98 -3.44 -13.91
C PHE A 92 4.77 -4.03 -15.31
N SER A 93 3.65 -4.71 -15.56
CA SER A 93 3.33 -5.26 -16.88
C SER A 93 2.93 -4.19 -17.91
N LEU A 94 2.58 -2.97 -17.48
CA LEU A 94 2.25 -1.86 -18.38
C LEU A 94 3.50 -1.19 -18.97
N ALA A 95 4.62 -1.23 -18.25
CA ALA A 95 5.88 -0.60 -18.67
C ALA A 95 6.46 -1.18 -19.97
N PRO A 96 6.62 -2.51 -20.16
CA PRO A 96 7.14 -3.07 -21.41
C PRO A 96 6.20 -2.88 -22.60
N ASP A 97 4.90 -2.71 -22.34
CA ASP A 97 3.88 -2.48 -23.37
C ASP A 97 3.74 -0.99 -23.74
N GLU A 98 4.55 -0.10 -23.16
CA GLU A 98 4.47 1.37 -23.32
C GLU A 98 3.09 1.97 -22.99
N LYS A 99 2.29 1.26 -22.18
CA LYS A 99 0.95 1.68 -21.75
C LYS A 99 0.94 2.40 -20.40
N LEU A 100 2.10 2.51 -19.75
CA LEU A 100 2.23 3.18 -18.46
C LEU A 100 2.51 4.68 -18.66
N PRO A 101 1.62 5.57 -18.22
CA PRO A 101 1.87 7.01 -18.33
C PRO A 101 3.09 7.44 -17.52
N ALA A 102 3.92 8.32 -18.07
CA ALA A 102 5.15 8.80 -17.43
C ALA A 102 4.88 9.52 -16.09
N TRP A 103 3.75 10.25 -15.98
CA TRP A 103 3.36 10.95 -14.75
C TRP A 103 3.05 9.97 -13.61
N ALA A 104 2.48 8.80 -13.92
CA ALA A 104 2.16 7.78 -12.92
C ALA A 104 3.43 7.17 -12.31
N LEU A 105 4.51 7.05 -13.09
CA LEU A 105 5.83 6.63 -12.59
C LEU A 105 6.42 7.64 -11.60
N ALA A 106 6.20 8.94 -11.81
CA ALA A 106 6.68 9.98 -10.89
C ALA A 106 5.92 9.98 -9.55
N LEU A 107 4.65 9.58 -9.55
CA LEU A 107 3.81 9.45 -8.35
C LEU A 107 3.92 8.07 -7.67
N ALA A 108 4.54 7.09 -8.33
CA ALA A 108 4.60 5.72 -7.86
C ALA A 108 5.35 5.59 -6.53
N PRO A 109 4.78 4.93 -5.49
CA PRO A 109 5.48 4.61 -4.27
C PRO A 109 6.46 3.44 -4.50
N VAL A 110 7.62 3.75 -5.11
CA VAL A 110 8.62 2.76 -5.55
C VAL A 110 9.10 1.88 -4.40
N ASP A 111 9.15 2.41 -3.18
CA ASP A 111 9.49 1.70 -1.95
C ASP A 111 8.47 0.61 -1.59
N LYS A 112 7.21 0.76 -2.01
CA LYS A 112 6.10 -0.15 -1.69
C LYS A 112 5.72 -1.10 -2.82
N LEU A 113 6.10 -0.77 -4.06
CA LEU A 113 5.84 -1.60 -5.23
C LEU A 113 6.83 -2.78 -5.30
N LYS A 114 6.47 -3.91 -4.70
CA LYS A 114 7.23 -5.16 -4.78
C LYS A 114 6.62 -6.08 -5.84
N ALA A 115 7.28 -6.23 -7.00
CA ALA A 115 6.88 -7.18 -8.04
C ALA A 115 6.92 -8.63 -7.52
N GLN A 116 5.89 -9.43 -7.79
CA GLN A 116 5.96 -10.86 -7.53
C GLN A 116 6.70 -11.55 -8.67
N ARG A 117 7.81 -12.22 -8.35
CA ARG A 117 8.60 -13.01 -9.31
C ARG A 117 7.90 -14.25 -9.86
N LYS A 118 6.63 -14.47 -9.49
CA LYS A 118 5.85 -15.57 -10.07
C LYS A 118 5.43 -15.08 -11.44
N ASN A 119 5.93 -15.75 -12.48
CA ASN A 119 5.66 -15.48 -13.89
C ASN A 119 4.17 -15.76 -14.24
N ARG A 120 3.26 -15.07 -13.55
CA ARG A 120 1.82 -15.18 -13.68
C ARG A 120 1.38 -14.03 -14.57
N PRO A 121 0.54 -14.29 -15.57
CA PRO A 121 -0.05 -13.21 -16.35
C PRO A 121 -0.85 -12.29 -15.42
N ALA A 122 -0.66 -10.99 -15.56
CA ALA A 122 -1.43 -10.00 -14.82
C ALA A 122 -2.93 -10.17 -15.14
N PRO A 123 -3.82 -10.11 -14.14
CA PRO A 123 -5.25 -10.19 -14.38
C PRO A 123 -5.71 -9.02 -15.25
N LYS A 124 -6.68 -9.29 -16.14
CA LYS A 124 -7.33 -8.27 -16.97
C LYS A 124 -8.68 -7.85 -16.34
N PRO A 125 -9.12 -6.60 -16.50
CA PRO A 125 -8.38 -5.49 -17.13
C PRO A 125 -7.19 -5.06 -16.26
N ARG A 126 -6.04 -4.77 -16.90
CA ARG A 126 -4.82 -4.40 -16.16
C ARG A 126 -4.92 -3.01 -15.56
N ALA A 127 -5.42 -2.05 -16.34
CA ALA A 127 -5.62 -0.69 -15.89
C ALA A 127 -6.67 0.05 -16.72
N TRP A 128 -7.27 1.07 -16.13
CA TRP A 128 -8.02 2.10 -16.84
C TRP A 128 -7.26 3.42 -16.73
N ALA A 129 -7.03 4.10 -17.85
CA ALA A 129 -6.22 5.31 -17.91
C ALA A 129 -7.00 6.44 -18.58
N SER A 130 -6.82 7.66 -18.08
CA SER A 130 -7.35 8.89 -18.67
C SER A 130 -6.20 9.75 -19.19
N GLU A 131 -6.50 10.59 -20.17
CA GLU A 131 -5.63 11.71 -20.56
C GLU A 131 -5.52 12.74 -19.43
N ASP A 132 -6.56 12.87 -18.61
CA ASP A 132 -6.65 13.81 -17.47
C ASP A 132 -5.90 13.30 -16.23
N GLU A 133 -4.74 12.65 -16.39
CA GLU A 133 -3.87 12.21 -15.29
C GLU A 133 -4.54 11.31 -14.22
N VAL A 134 -5.39 10.36 -14.64
CA VAL A 134 -5.97 9.33 -13.75
C VAL A 134 -5.61 7.95 -14.26
N LEU A 135 -5.17 7.08 -13.36
CA LEU A 135 -4.80 5.71 -13.66
C LEU A 135 -5.29 4.79 -12.55
N LEU A 136 -6.19 3.89 -12.88
CA LEU A 136 -6.69 2.84 -11.98
C LEU A 136 -6.04 1.51 -12.35
N ILE A 137 -5.45 0.82 -11.39
CA ILE A 137 -4.80 -0.48 -11.56
C ILE A 137 -5.70 -1.59 -11.02
N LEU A 138 -5.90 -2.63 -11.84
CA LEU A 138 -6.88 -3.70 -11.63
C LEU A 138 -8.29 -3.19 -11.28
N PRO A 139 -8.84 -2.27 -12.09
CA PRO A 139 -10.18 -1.75 -11.85
C PRO A 139 -11.25 -2.81 -12.12
N ARG A 140 -12.36 -2.72 -11.38
CA ARG A 140 -13.56 -3.55 -11.52
C ARG A 140 -14.78 -2.70 -11.22
N VAL A 141 -15.85 -2.90 -11.98
CA VAL A 141 -17.16 -2.34 -11.63
C VAL A 141 -17.82 -3.25 -10.59
N LYS A 142 -18.34 -2.66 -9.52
CA LYS A 142 -19.15 -3.34 -8.51
C LYS A 142 -20.38 -2.48 -8.21
N GLY A 143 -21.48 -2.77 -8.90
CA GLY A 143 -22.67 -1.92 -8.84
C GLY A 143 -22.41 -0.59 -9.53
N ASP A 144 -22.62 0.51 -8.81
CA ASP A 144 -22.41 1.89 -9.23
C ASP A 144 -21.00 2.43 -8.96
N ARG A 145 -20.06 1.55 -8.54
CA ARG A 145 -18.70 1.94 -8.17
C ARG A 145 -17.62 1.24 -8.98
N ALA A 146 -16.59 1.99 -9.32
CA ALA A 146 -15.31 1.50 -9.82
C ALA A 146 -14.39 1.28 -8.62
N VAL A 147 -14.07 0.02 -8.34
CA VAL A 147 -13.16 -0.39 -7.28
C VAL A 147 -11.84 -0.80 -7.92
N CYS A 148 -10.71 -0.35 -7.37
CA CYS A 148 -9.39 -0.72 -7.87
C CYS A 148 -8.40 -0.92 -6.72
N SER A 149 -7.38 -1.74 -6.95
CA SER A 149 -6.37 -2.05 -5.91
C SER A 149 -5.38 -0.91 -5.71
N LEU A 150 -5.09 -0.14 -6.75
CA LEU A 150 -4.21 1.02 -6.69
C LEU A 150 -4.68 2.07 -7.70
N ALA A 151 -4.88 3.30 -7.25
CA ALA A 151 -5.21 4.44 -8.09
C ALA A 151 -4.10 5.49 -8.02
N PHE A 152 -3.88 6.17 -9.13
CA PHE A 152 -3.07 7.39 -9.22
C PHE A 152 -3.95 8.51 -9.76
N VAL A 153 -3.92 9.64 -9.06
CA VAL A 153 -4.66 10.85 -9.43
C VAL A 153 -3.68 12.02 -9.47
N GLY A 154 -3.63 12.71 -10.60
CA GLY A 154 -2.84 13.91 -10.84
C GLY A 154 -3.24 15.10 -9.96
N GLU A 155 -2.50 16.19 -10.08
CA GLU A 155 -2.60 17.31 -9.12
C GLU A 155 -3.85 18.18 -9.31
N ASN A 156 -4.38 18.26 -10.53
CA ASN A 156 -5.46 19.17 -10.89
C ASN A 156 -6.70 18.46 -11.42
N VAL A 157 -6.92 17.21 -11.00
CA VAL A 157 -8.03 16.40 -11.49
C VAL A 157 -9.16 16.37 -10.49
N SER A 158 -10.35 16.77 -10.94
CA SER A 158 -11.57 16.70 -10.15
C SER A 158 -12.80 16.65 -11.04
N GLY A 159 -13.86 16.00 -10.55
CA GLY A 159 -15.13 15.87 -11.25
C GLY A 159 -15.17 14.65 -12.16
N LEU A 160 -15.99 14.74 -13.21
CA LEU A 160 -16.23 13.63 -14.11
C LEU A 160 -15.04 13.42 -15.07
N VAL A 161 -14.43 12.24 -15.01
CA VAL A 161 -13.27 11.87 -15.83
C VAL A 161 -13.58 10.60 -16.60
N THR A 162 -13.30 10.61 -17.90
CA THR A 162 -13.40 9.41 -18.75
C THR A 162 -12.07 8.66 -18.73
N LEU A 163 -12.14 7.38 -18.43
CA LEU A 163 -11.04 6.43 -18.41
C LEU A 163 -11.25 5.39 -19.51
N ALA A 164 -10.21 5.06 -20.26
CA ALA A 164 -10.23 3.94 -21.20
C ALA A 164 -9.49 2.73 -20.62
N ASP A 165 -10.06 1.54 -20.76
CA ASP A 165 -9.36 0.30 -20.48
C ASP A 165 -8.18 0.13 -21.44
N VAL A 166 -6.96 0.04 -20.89
CA VAL A 166 -5.73 -0.06 -21.67
C VAL A 166 -5.66 -1.35 -22.49
N ASP A 167 -6.43 -2.38 -22.13
CA ASP A 167 -6.46 -3.67 -22.82
C ASP A 167 -7.58 -3.78 -23.86
N SER A 168 -8.79 -3.26 -23.57
CA SER A 168 -9.95 -3.39 -24.46
C SER A 168 -10.34 -2.11 -25.21
N GLY A 169 -9.89 -0.94 -24.74
CA GLY A 169 -10.33 0.36 -25.24
C GLY A 169 -11.72 0.79 -24.77
N THR A 170 -12.39 -0.02 -23.94
CA THR A 170 -13.72 0.33 -23.39
C THR A 170 -13.61 1.53 -22.47
N GLU A 171 -14.47 2.53 -22.66
CA GLU A 171 -14.49 3.75 -21.87
C GLU A 171 -15.44 3.65 -20.67
N PHE A 172 -15.03 4.24 -19.55
CA PHE A 172 -15.76 4.32 -18.29
C PHE A 172 -15.69 5.75 -17.78
N ALA A 173 -16.79 6.30 -17.29
CA ALA A 173 -16.80 7.63 -16.68
C ALA A 173 -16.88 7.50 -15.16
N ILE A 174 -15.94 8.12 -14.44
CA ILE A 174 -15.90 8.11 -12.98
C ILE A 174 -15.91 9.52 -12.41
N GLU A 175 -16.40 9.67 -11.18
CA GLU A 175 -16.29 10.92 -10.43
C GLU A 175 -15.06 10.90 -9.52
N VAL A 176 -14.13 11.83 -9.77
CA VAL A 176 -12.89 11.99 -9.01
C VAL A 176 -13.07 13.10 -7.97
N PRO A 177 -12.91 12.81 -6.66
CA PRO A 177 -13.05 13.82 -5.62
C PRO A 177 -11.90 14.84 -5.66
N THR A 178 -12.21 16.12 -5.44
CA THR A 178 -11.21 17.20 -5.40
C THR A 178 -10.15 16.92 -4.32
N GLY A 179 -8.87 16.96 -4.69
CA GLY A 179 -7.79 16.67 -3.74
C GLY A 179 -6.41 16.96 -4.30
N LYS A 180 -5.39 16.74 -3.45
CA LYS A 180 -3.97 16.77 -3.84
C LYS A 180 -3.60 15.52 -4.64
N PRO A 181 -2.53 15.58 -5.46
CA PRO A 181 -2.05 14.42 -6.18
C PRO A 181 -1.71 13.32 -5.18
N ARG A 182 -2.22 12.14 -5.45
CA ARG A 182 -2.08 11.01 -4.52
C ARG A 182 -2.15 9.69 -5.26
N TRP A 183 -1.44 8.73 -4.71
CA TRP A 183 -1.73 7.33 -4.94
C TRP A 183 -2.61 6.82 -3.79
N ILE A 184 -3.56 5.95 -4.09
CA ILE A 184 -4.56 5.44 -3.14
C ILE A 184 -4.62 3.93 -3.30
N VAL A 185 -4.62 3.19 -2.20
CA VAL A 185 -4.80 1.73 -2.20
C VAL A 185 -6.24 1.41 -1.88
N ASP A 186 -6.78 0.38 -2.56
CA ASP A 186 -8.17 -0.06 -2.43
C ASP A 186 -9.16 1.10 -2.60
N ALA A 187 -8.98 1.85 -3.70
CA ALA A 187 -9.77 3.05 -3.98
C ALA A 187 -11.12 2.69 -4.61
N GLU A 188 -12.14 3.47 -4.25
CA GLU A 188 -13.48 3.41 -4.81
C GLU A 188 -13.85 4.77 -5.41
N PHE A 189 -14.43 4.74 -6.60
CA PHE A 189 -14.95 5.92 -7.31
C PHE A 189 -16.37 5.65 -7.80
N ASP A 190 -17.22 6.66 -7.79
CA ASP A 190 -18.58 6.53 -8.31
C ASP A 190 -18.54 6.54 -9.85
N VAL A 191 -19.26 5.62 -10.48
CA VAL A 191 -19.37 5.52 -11.94
C VAL A 191 -20.55 6.35 -12.40
N ALA A 192 -20.30 7.35 -13.23
CA ALA A 192 -21.36 8.17 -13.78
C ALA A 192 -21.98 7.47 -14.98
N GLY A 193 -23.27 7.12 -14.87
CA GLY A 193 -24.02 6.51 -15.97
C GLY A 193 -24.19 4.99 -15.87
N GLY A 194 -24.60 4.51 -14.69
CA GLY A 194 -25.19 3.17 -14.58
C GLY A 194 -26.49 3.09 -15.41
N SER A 195 -26.37 2.78 -16.69
CA SER A 195 -27.45 2.19 -17.47
C SER A 195 -27.28 0.69 -17.43
N ASP A 196 -28.19 0.02 -16.73
CA ASP A 196 -28.68 -1.34 -16.99
C ASP A 196 -27.83 -2.17 -17.97
N ALA A 197 -26.76 -2.78 -17.47
CA ALA A 197 -26.19 -3.96 -18.10
C ALA A 197 -26.79 -5.16 -17.35
N GLU A 198 -27.89 -5.67 -17.89
CA GLU A 198 -28.54 -6.91 -17.50
C GLU A 198 -27.51 -8.04 -17.32
N GLU A 199 -27.70 -8.81 -16.24
CA GLU A 199 -27.12 -10.14 -16.07
C GLU A 199 -27.57 -11.02 -17.25
N ASP A 200 -26.60 -11.58 -17.99
CA ASP A 200 -26.75 -12.83 -18.75
C ASP A 200 -25.55 -13.75 -18.47
#